data_AF-A0A2D0HPA8-F1
#
_entry.id   AF-A0A2D0HPA8-F1
#
_cell.length_a   1.000
_cell.length_b   1.000
_cell.length_c   1.000
_cell.angle_alpha   90.00
_cell.angle_beta   90.00
_cell.angle_gamma   90.00
#
_symmetry.space_group_name_H-M   'P 1'
#
loop_
_entity.id
_entity.type
_entity.pdbx_description
1 polymer ?
#
loop_
_entity_poly.entity_id
_entity_poly.type
_entity_poly.pdbx_seq_one_letter_code
_entity_poly.pdbx_strand_id
1 'polypeptide(L)'
;MHELEEEIITNEELNSIHDSSLLIKNELLFLSPEKITESLLILWAENDDTSVSFEEDIQTKLNQIVSYNKPSDILLEEEEILIPQNEFSDEEIAYLFPPISQDISSSIDSQSCFSCILSDVWGEEPQSWNISMTPSFIKDIKNIDKKIHDLVLNAINQISEYPMKILGKTVKPLTGEKRYKGFWRYRIKDKYRLLYQPIKEEMKVILHSLKSRAEAYD
;
A
#
# COMPACT_ATOMS: atom_id res chain seq x y z
N MET A 1 -10.09 52.53 29.92
CA MET A 1 -9.85 52.51 28.45
C MET A 1 -8.62 51.64 28.25
N HIS A 2 -8.83 50.37 27.97
CA HIS A 2 -7.76 49.49 27.48
C HIS A 2 -7.97 49.42 25.97
N GLU A 3 -7.03 49.98 25.22
CA GLU A 3 -6.94 49.83 23.77
C GLU A 3 -6.60 48.37 23.48
N LEU A 4 -7.47 47.70 22.74
CA LEU A 4 -7.20 46.39 22.17
C LEU A 4 -6.39 46.62 20.90
N GLU A 5 -5.12 46.23 20.92
CA GLU A 5 -4.29 46.16 19.73
C GLU A 5 -4.71 44.92 18.93
N GLU A 6 -5.36 45.14 17.78
CA GLU A 6 -5.70 44.07 16.84
C GLU A 6 -4.44 43.66 16.06
N GLU A 7 -4.00 42.43 16.28
CA GLU A 7 -2.85 41.84 15.58
C GLU A 7 -3.26 41.45 14.15
N ILE A 8 -2.74 42.18 13.16
CA ILE A 8 -3.03 41.93 11.75
C ILE A 8 -2.12 40.79 11.27
N ILE A 9 -2.68 39.57 11.23
CA ILE A 9 -2.02 38.41 10.63
C ILE A 9 -1.78 38.67 9.15
N THR A 10 -0.54 38.49 8.71
CA THR A 10 -0.15 38.77 7.32
C THR A 10 -0.54 37.62 6.39
N ASN A 11 -0.82 37.93 5.12
CA ASN A 11 -1.19 36.92 4.12
C ASN A 11 -0.08 35.87 3.86
N GLU A 12 1.17 36.16 4.24
CA GLU A 12 2.28 35.20 4.16
C GLU A 12 2.17 34.09 5.23
N GLU A 13 1.74 34.44 6.44
CA GLU A 13 1.53 33.47 7.52
C GLU A 13 0.33 32.55 7.24
N LEU A 14 -0.74 33.10 6.64
CA LEU A 14 -1.89 32.31 6.22
C LEU A 14 -1.53 31.28 5.13
N ASN A 15 -0.64 31.62 4.20
CA ASN A 15 -0.17 30.68 3.17
C ASN A 15 0.74 29.58 3.75
N SER A 16 1.57 29.92 4.73
CA SER A 16 2.42 28.95 5.45
C SER A 16 1.59 27.91 6.25
N ILE A 17 0.51 28.36 6.88
CA ILE A 17 -0.44 27.48 7.59
C ILE A 17 -1.19 26.58 6.60
N HIS A 18 -1.55 27.09 5.41
CA HIS A 18 -2.27 26.31 4.42
C HIS A 18 -1.42 25.18 3.83
N ASP A 19 -0.14 25.42 3.55
CA ASP A 19 0.79 24.42 3.03
C ASP A 19 1.12 23.34 4.07
N SER A 20 1.25 23.72 5.35
CA SER A 20 1.45 22.77 6.46
C SER A 20 0.24 21.84 6.63
N SER A 21 -0.98 22.36 6.48
CA SER A 21 -2.22 21.56 6.53
C SER A 21 -2.34 20.55 5.39
N LEU A 22 -1.84 20.88 4.20
CA LEU A 22 -1.88 19.99 3.02
C LEU A 22 -0.87 18.85 3.12
N LEU A 23 0.30 19.08 3.72
CA LEU A 23 1.29 18.05 4.00
C LEU A 23 0.74 16.99 4.97
N ILE A 24 0.14 17.44 6.09
CA ILE A 24 -0.43 16.54 7.10
C ILE A 24 -1.58 15.71 6.53
N LYS A 25 -2.44 16.29 5.67
CA LYS A 25 -3.56 15.56 5.04
C LYS A 25 -3.09 14.46 4.09
N ASN A 26 -1.96 14.65 3.41
CA ASN A 26 -1.44 13.65 2.47
C ASN A 26 -0.70 12.51 3.17
N GLU A 27 -0.13 12.75 4.34
CA GLU A 27 0.58 11.75 5.12
C GLU A 27 -0.39 10.80 5.87
N LEU A 28 -1.53 11.33 6.32
CA LEU A 28 -2.58 10.56 6.99
C LEU A 28 -3.34 9.59 6.06
N LEU A 29 -3.27 9.76 4.73
CA LEU A 29 -3.97 8.90 3.76
C LEU A 29 -3.38 7.49 3.65
N PHE A 30 -2.19 7.25 4.20
CA PHE A 30 -1.48 5.96 4.11
C PHE A 30 -1.39 5.21 5.44
N LEU A 31 -1.95 5.76 6.51
CA LEU A 31 -1.91 5.13 7.83
C LEU A 31 -3.11 4.18 8.03
N SER A 32 -2.87 3.08 8.76
CA SER A 32 -3.95 2.23 9.23
C SER A 32 -4.88 3.02 10.15
N PRO A 33 -6.17 2.66 10.26
CA PRO A 33 -7.14 3.37 11.10
C PRO A 33 -6.66 3.57 12.55
N GLU A 34 -5.98 2.57 13.12
CA GLU A 34 -5.41 2.59 14.47
C GLU A 34 -4.28 3.62 14.61
N LYS A 35 -3.44 3.77 13.58
CA LYS A 35 -2.35 4.76 13.58
C LYS A 35 -2.88 6.18 13.38
N ILE A 36 -3.95 6.35 12.60
CA ILE A 36 -4.62 7.65 12.45
C ILE A 36 -5.15 8.11 13.81
N THR A 37 -5.75 7.22 14.60
CA THR A 37 -6.25 7.55 15.94
C THR A 37 -5.13 7.94 16.90
N GLU A 38 -4.00 7.25 16.88
CA GLU A 38 -2.84 7.60 17.72
C GLU A 38 -2.21 8.94 17.34
N SER A 39 -2.03 9.20 16.03
CA SER A 39 -1.48 10.48 15.56
C SER A 39 -2.40 11.66 15.86
N LEU A 40 -3.72 11.47 15.76
CA LEU A 40 -4.69 12.50 16.15
C LEU A 40 -4.69 12.74 17.66
N LEU A 41 -4.55 11.68 18.48
CA LEU A 41 -4.49 11.79 19.94
C LEU A 41 -3.24 12.56 20.41
N ILE A 42 -2.10 12.37 19.75
CA ILE A 42 -0.86 13.11 20.03
C ILE A 42 -1.04 14.60 19.69
N LEU A 43 -1.61 14.92 18.51
CA LEU A 43 -1.91 16.29 18.12
C LEU A 43 -2.92 16.98 19.06
N TRP A 44 -3.81 16.21 19.69
CA TRP A 44 -4.74 16.74 20.70
C TRP A 44 -4.03 17.04 22.03
N ALA A 45 -3.11 16.17 22.47
CA ALA A 45 -2.38 16.35 23.72
C ALA A 45 -1.43 17.57 23.69
N GLU A 46 -1.04 18.05 22.50
CA GLU A 46 -0.20 19.24 22.32
C GLU A 46 -1.00 20.55 22.30
N ASN A 47 -2.34 20.51 22.17
CA ASN A 47 -3.19 21.70 22.10
C ASN A 47 -4.07 21.79 23.36
N ASP A 48 -3.50 22.34 24.43
CA ASP A 48 -4.11 22.38 25.78
C ASP A 48 -5.15 23.50 25.98
N ASP A 49 -5.67 24.14 24.92
CA ASP A 49 -6.60 25.24 25.07
C ASP A 49 -7.84 25.15 24.14
N THR A 50 -9.01 25.28 24.77
CA THR A 50 -10.37 25.52 24.22
C THR A 50 -11.28 24.32 23.87
N SER A 51 -11.98 23.88 24.93
CA SER A 51 -13.43 23.60 25.04
C SER A 51 -14.25 23.02 23.86
N VAL A 52 -14.65 21.74 24.02
CA VAL A 52 -15.99 21.11 23.83
C VAL A 52 -16.71 21.20 22.47
N SER A 53 -16.42 22.15 21.58
CA SER A 53 -17.10 22.29 20.27
C SER A 53 -16.53 21.34 19.19
N PHE A 54 -15.32 20.81 19.41
CA PHE A 54 -14.56 20.11 18.37
C PHE A 54 -14.80 18.59 18.32
N GLU A 55 -15.18 17.97 19.45
CA GLU A 55 -15.49 16.53 19.49
C GLU A 55 -16.72 16.18 18.63
N GLU A 56 -17.75 17.02 18.62
CA GLU A 56 -18.91 16.84 17.73
C GLU A 56 -18.51 16.94 16.25
N ASP A 57 -17.55 17.82 15.91
CA ASP A 57 -17.10 18.00 14.52
C ASP A 57 -16.23 16.83 14.04
N ILE A 58 -15.39 16.26 14.91
CA ILE A 58 -14.61 15.06 14.60
C ILE A 58 -15.50 13.83 14.51
N GLN A 59 -16.44 13.64 15.44
CA GLN A 59 -17.36 12.52 15.36
C GLN A 59 -18.26 12.60 14.12
N THR A 60 -18.66 13.82 13.73
CA THR A 60 -19.41 14.05 12.48
C THR A 60 -18.57 13.72 11.24
N LYS A 61 -17.30 14.12 11.20
CA LYS A 61 -16.39 13.81 10.08
C LYS A 61 -16.05 12.31 9.99
N LEU A 62 -15.84 11.64 11.11
CA LEU A 62 -15.64 10.19 11.15
C LEU A 62 -16.89 9.44 10.68
N ASN A 63 -18.08 9.86 11.12
CA ASN A 63 -19.34 9.25 10.68
C ASN A 63 -19.60 9.48 9.17
N GLN A 64 -19.20 10.63 8.61
CA GLN A 64 -19.24 10.85 7.17
C GLN A 64 -18.32 9.87 6.42
N ILE A 65 -17.09 9.68 6.89
CA ILE A 65 -16.11 8.76 6.28
C ILE A 65 -16.61 7.30 6.35
N VAL A 66 -17.21 6.89 7.47
CA VAL A 66 -17.79 5.54 7.63
C VAL A 66 -19.01 5.34 6.72
N SER A 67 -19.84 6.37 6.50
CA SER A 67 -21.01 6.29 5.61
C SER A 67 -20.64 6.02 4.14
N TYR A 68 -19.48 6.49 3.68
CA TYR A 68 -18.98 6.24 2.32
C TYR A 68 -18.46 4.81 2.11
N ASN A 69 -18.21 4.07 3.20
CA ASN A 69 -17.71 2.70 3.17
C ASN A 69 -18.80 1.65 3.43
N LYS A 70 -20.08 2.02 3.42
CA LYS A 70 -21.16 1.04 3.56
C LYS A 70 -21.21 0.18 2.29
N PRO A 71 -20.86 -1.12 2.34
CA PRO A 71 -20.98 -1.99 1.19
C PRO A 71 -22.45 -2.07 0.81
N SER A 72 -22.77 -1.77 -0.44
CA SER A 72 -24.10 -1.99 -0.99
C SER A 72 -24.41 -3.48 -0.90
N ASP A 73 -25.56 -3.83 -0.34
CA ASP A 73 -26.05 -5.20 -0.23
C ASP A 73 -26.09 -5.86 -1.62
N ILE A 74 -25.08 -6.66 -1.93
CA ILE A 74 -25.06 -7.54 -3.09
C ILE A 74 -25.53 -8.90 -2.60
N LEU A 75 -26.78 -9.23 -2.93
CA LEU A 75 -27.31 -10.59 -2.84
C LEU A 75 -26.48 -11.49 -3.77
N LEU A 76 -25.66 -12.35 -3.18
CA LEU A 76 -24.99 -13.44 -3.88
C LEU A 76 -25.89 -14.67 -3.81
N GLU A 77 -26.35 -15.12 -4.97
CA GLU A 77 -26.93 -16.45 -5.14
C GLU A 77 -25.81 -17.48 -4.96
N GLU A 78 -26.01 -18.41 -4.03
CA GLU A 78 -25.08 -19.50 -3.71
C GLU A 78 -25.07 -20.50 -4.87
N GLU A 79 -23.99 -20.51 -5.65
CA GLU A 79 -23.74 -21.53 -6.66
C GLU A 79 -22.91 -22.65 -6.01
N GLU A 80 -23.52 -23.83 -5.83
CA GLU A 80 -22.89 -25.03 -5.27
C GLU A 80 -21.70 -25.48 -6.14
N ILE A 81 -20.48 -25.28 -5.64
CA ILE A 81 -19.26 -25.82 -6.24
C ILE A 81 -19.11 -27.28 -5.78
N LEU A 82 -19.38 -28.22 -6.69
CA LEU A 82 -19.06 -29.64 -6.53
C LEU A 82 -17.53 -29.82 -6.47
N ILE A 83 -17.00 -30.03 -5.26
CA ILE A 83 -15.62 -30.46 -5.05
C ILE A 83 -15.54 -31.98 -5.29
N PRO A 84 -14.69 -32.46 -6.21
CA PRO A 84 -14.46 -33.89 -6.35
C PRO A 84 -13.79 -34.43 -5.07
N GLN A 85 -14.48 -35.33 -4.39
CA GLN A 85 -13.95 -36.13 -3.28
C GLN A 85 -12.88 -37.06 -3.87
N ASN A 86 -11.61 -36.66 -3.79
CA ASN A 86 -10.49 -37.55 -4.05
C ASN A 86 -10.13 -38.18 -2.71
N GLU A 87 -10.66 -39.38 -2.47
CA GLU A 87 -10.34 -40.22 -1.30
C GLU A 87 -8.86 -40.63 -1.38
N PHE A 88 -7.99 -39.92 -0.67
CA PHE A 88 -6.67 -40.42 -0.33
C PHE A 88 -6.81 -41.33 0.88
N SER A 89 -6.30 -42.56 0.78
CA SER A 89 -6.26 -43.50 1.91
C SER A 89 -5.32 -42.98 3.00
N ASP A 90 -5.76 -43.06 4.26
CA ASP A 90 -5.03 -42.57 5.46
C ASP A 90 -3.62 -43.17 5.66
N GLU A 91 -3.26 -44.21 4.90
CA GLU A 91 -1.97 -44.90 4.99
C GLU A 91 -0.82 -44.17 4.26
N GLU A 92 -1.09 -43.21 3.37
CA GLU A 92 -0.04 -42.47 2.63
C GLU A 92 0.49 -41.21 3.35
N ILE A 93 -0.18 -40.72 4.40
CA ILE A 93 0.20 -39.47 5.08
C ILE A 93 1.36 -39.67 6.08
N ALA A 94 1.65 -40.90 6.48
CA ALA A 94 2.66 -41.21 7.50
C ALA A 94 4.13 -41.02 7.04
N TYR A 95 4.38 -40.83 5.74
CA TYR A 95 5.75 -40.73 5.21
C TYR A 95 6.28 -39.30 5.03
N LEU A 96 5.48 -38.27 5.28
CA LEU A 96 5.88 -36.88 5.02
C LEU A 96 6.36 -36.09 6.24
N PHE A 97 6.21 -36.62 7.46
CA PHE A 97 6.64 -35.95 8.68
C PHE A 97 7.41 -36.91 9.58
N PRO A 98 8.75 -36.89 9.61
CA PRO A 98 9.49 -37.64 10.61
C PRO A 98 9.11 -37.16 12.02
N PRO A 99 9.04 -38.05 13.02
CA PRO A 99 8.69 -37.68 14.38
C PRO A 99 9.73 -36.68 14.92
N ILE A 100 9.24 -35.53 15.36
CA ILE A 100 10.06 -34.53 16.05
C ILE A 100 10.47 -35.13 17.39
N SER A 101 11.74 -35.49 17.52
CA SER A 101 12.34 -35.94 18.77
C SER A 101 12.21 -34.84 19.83
N GLN A 102 11.34 -35.07 20.81
CA GLN A 102 11.21 -34.23 22.00
C GLN A 102 12.35 -34.57 22.95
N ASP A 103 13.44 -33.82 22.91
CA ASP A 103 14.44 -33.78 23.98
C ASP A 103 15.24 -32.46 23.94
N ILE A 104 14.59 -31.35 24.31
CA ILE A 104 15.30 -30.15 24.78
C ILE A 104 14.49 -29.52 25.91
N SER A 105 14.62 -30.08 27.10
CA SER A 105 14.20 -29.45 28.36
C SER A 105 15.43 -29.33 29.25
N SER A 106 16.12 -28.20 29.14
CA SER A 106 16.75 -27.55 30.29
C SER A 106 17.45 -26.26 29.87
N SER A 107 16.97 -25.16 30.44
CA SER A 107 17.76 -23.97 30.79
C SER A 107 18.30 -23.11 29.65
N ILE A 108 17.41 -22.33 29.02
CA ILE A 108 17.80 -21.13 28.29
C ILE A 108 16.97 -19.96 28.85
N ASP A 109 17.66 -18.99 29.42
CA ASP A 109 17.11 -17.72 29.91
C ASP A 109 16.37 -17.00 28.78
N SER A 110 15.05 -17.08 28.83
CA SER A 110 14.11 -16.74 27.75
C SER A 110 13.82 -15.24 27.59
N GLN A 111 14.81 -14.37 27.84
CA GLN A 111 14.67 -12.92 27.61
C GLN A 111 15.88 -12.27 26.93
N SER A 112 16.82 -13.06 26.38
CA SER A 112 17.96 -12.52 25.64
C SER A 112 17.82 -12.75 24.13
N CYS A 113 17.48 -11.67 23.41
CA CYS A 113 17.87 -11.37 22.03
C CYS A 113 17.60 -12.44 20.94
N PHE A 114 16.33 -12.79 20.72
CA PHE A 114 15.93 -13.40 19.44
C PHE A 114 15.99 -12.42 18.25
N SER A 115 16.10 -11.11 18.50
CA SER A 115 16.21 -10.10 17.44
C SER A 115 17.58 -10.08 16.74
N CYS A 116 18.65 -10.54 17.40
CA CYS A 116 20.01 -10.41 16.85
C CYS A 116 20.45 -11.64 16.04
N ILE A 117 19.87 -12.82 16.29
CA ILE A 117 20.28 -14.06 15.60
C ILE A 117 19.68 -14.13 14.18
N LEU A 118 18.56 -13.44 13.94
CA LEU A 118 17.91 -13.42 12.62
C LEU A 118 18.53 -12.44 11.62
N SER A 119 19.20 -11.37 12.09
CA SER A 119 19.89 -10.41 11.22
C SER A 119 21.19 -10.95 10.63
N ASP A 120 21.86 -11.88 11.31
CA ASP A 120 23.18 -12.37 10.91
C ASP A 120 23.12 -13.54 9.91
N VAL A 121 21.94 -14.16 9.72
CA VAL A 121 21.74 -15.29 8.79
C VAL A 121 21.12 -14.85 7.45
N TRP A 122 20.48 -13.67 7.40
CA TRP A 122 19.77 -13.17 6.23
C TRP A 122 20.23 -11.76 5.88
N GLY A 123 21.30 -11.69 5.08
CA GLY A 123 21.92 -10.46 4.64
C GLY A 123 20.96 -9.49 3.93
N GLU A 124 21.19 -8.20 4.21
CA GLU A 124 20.53 -6.99 3.71
C GLU A 124 19.04 -6.88 4.01
N GLU A 125 18.67 -5.86 4.80
CA GLU A 125 17.26 -5.47 4.95
C GLU A 125 16.64 -5.27 3.56
N PRO A 126 15.39 -5.72 3.34
CA PRO A 126 14.72 -5.60 2.05
C PRO A 126 14.65 -4.11 1.69
N GLN A 127 15.46 -3.70 0.71
CA GLN A 127 15.48 -2.30 0.29
C GLN A 127 14.11 -1.93 -0.27
N SER A 128 13.41 -1.01 0.41
CA SER A 128 12.09 -0.54 0.02
C SER A 128 12.17 0.35 -1.21
N TRP A 129 11.43 0.00 -2.27
CA TRP A 129 11.35 0.81 -3.48
C TRP A 129 10.29 1.90 -3.36
N ASN A 130 10.66 3.14 -3.68
CA ASN A 130 9.73 4.27 -3.74
C ASN A 130 8.92 4.24 -5.03
N ILE A 131 7.58 4.34 -4.93
CA ILE A 131 6.71 4.39 -6.11
C ILE A 131 6.36 5.84 -6.44
N SER A 132 6.48 6.22 -7.70
CA SER A 132 6.04 7.52 -8.23
C SER A 132 5.16 7.35 -9.45
N MET A 133 4.20 8.26 -9.63
CA MET A 133 3.19 8.18 -10.70
C MET A 133 3.31 9.39 -11.62
N THR A 134 3.32 9.17 -12.94
CA THR A 134 3.26 10.28 -13.88
C THR A 134 1.83 10.83 -14.02
N PRO A 135 1.66 12.09 -14.45
CA PRO A 135 0.32 12.62 -14.76
C PRO A 135 -0.43 11.79 -15.81
N SER A 136 0.28 11.18 -16.75
CA SER A 136 -0.30 10.29 -17.76
C SER A 136 -0.91 9.04 -17.13
N PHE A 137 -0.18 8.40 -16.21
CA PHE A 137 -0.68 7.24 -15.47
C PHE A 137 -1.91 7.60 -14.61
N ILE A 138 -1.90 8.75 -13.94
CA ILE A 138 -3.04 9.23 -13.15
C ILE A 138 -4.27 9.46 -14.03
N LYS A 139 -4.10 9.96 -15.26
CA LYS A 139 -5.20 10.09 -16.22
C LYS A 139 -5.72 8.73 -16.69
N ASP A 140 -4.81 7.79 -16.94
CA ASP A 140 -5.18 6.43 -17.38
C ASP A 140 -6.00 5.70 -16.30
N ILE A 141 -5.59 5.78 -15.02
CA ILE A 141 -6.26 5.04 -13.93
C ILE A 141 -7.65 5.61 -13.57
N LYS A 142 -7.88 6.91 -13.77
CA LYS A 142 -9.17 7.57 -13.47
C LYS A 142 -10.35 7.01 -14.26
N ASN A 143 -10.10 6.50 -15.47
CA ASN A 143 -11.15 6.07 -16.40
C ASN A 143 -11.33 4.54 -16.46
N ILE A 144 -10.79 3.81 -15.49
CA ILE A 144 -10.74 2.34 -15.51
C ILE A 144 -11.77 1.73 -14.55
N ASP A 145 -12.31 0.58 -14.93
CA ASP A 145 -13.26 -0.17 -14.10
C ASP A 145 -12.67 -0.56 -12.75
N LYS A 146 -13.49 -0.52 -11.68
CA LYS A 146 -13.09 -0.90 -10.31
C LYS A 146 -12.39 -2.26 -10.22
N LYS A 147 -12.88 -3.27 -10.97
CA LYS A 147 -12.27 -4.61 -11.00
C LYS A 147 -10.83 -4.61 -11.55
N ILE A 148 -10.50 -3.69 -12.44
CA ILE A 148 -9.14 -3.54 -12.97
C ILE A 148 -8.29 -2.73 -12.01
N HIS A 149 -8.87 -1.73 -11.32
CA HIS A 149 -8.18 -0.95 -10.29
C HIS A 149 -7.53 -1.86 -9.22
N ASP A 150 -8.28 -2.83 -8.68
CA ASP A 150 -7.75 -3.77 -7.68
C ASP A 150 -6.57 -4.60 -8.21
N LEU A 151 -6.61 -4.97 -9.50
CA LEU A 151 -5.52 -5.70 -10.14
C LEU A 151 -4.30 -4.83 -10.39
N VAL A 152 -4.49 -3.53 -10.64
CA VAL A 152 -3.40 -2.56 -10.77
C VAL A 152 -2.73 -2.38 -9.42
N LEU A 153 -3.49 -2.25 -8.32
CA LEU A 153 -2.93 -2.18 -6.97
C LEU A 153 -2.11 -3.42 -6.63
N ASN A 154 -2.63 -4.62 -6.92
CA ASN A 154 -1.88 -5.86 -6.75
C ASN A 154 -0.59 -5.90 -7.58
N ALA A 155 -0.63 -5.39 -8.82
CA ALA A 155 0.56 -5.29 -9.65
C ALA A 155 1.60 -4.32 -9.06
N ILE A 156 1.16 -3.17 -8.52
CA ILE A 156 2.04 -2.19 -7.88
C ILE A 156 2.73 -2.80 -6.66
N ASN A 157 2.00 -3.52 -5.81
CA ASN A 157 2.59 -4.21 -4.64
C ASN A 157 3.67 -5.22 -5.05
N GLN A 158 3.43 -6.02 -6.10
CA GLN A 158 4.44 -6.96 -6.60
C GLN A 158 5.66 -6.24 -7.19
N ILE A 159 5.43 -5.12 -7.89
CA ILE A 159 6.50 -4.30 -8.46
C ILE A 159 7.32 -3.64 -7.35
N SER A 160 6.71 -3.21 -6.23
CA SER A 160 7.46 -2.60 -5.12
C SER A 160 8.40 -3.57 -4.42
N GLU A 161 8.10 -4.87 -4.43
CA GLU A 161 8.99 -5.88 -3.85
C GLU A 161 10.17 -6.19 -4.77
N TYR A 162 9.90 -6.44 -6.07
CA TYR A 162 10.92 -6.90 -7.01
C TYR A 162 10.75 -6.31 -8.42
N PRO A 163 11.02 -5.01 -8.64
CA PRO A 163 10.62 -4.31 -9.86
C PRO A 163 11.39 -4.76 -11.11
N MET A 164 12.57 -5.35 -10.94
CA MET A 164 13.42 -5.85 -12.03
C MET A 164 13.46 -7.38 -12.12
N LYS A 165 12.62 -8.09 -11.34
CA LYS A 165 12.57 -9.56 -11.39
C LYS A 165 11.71 -10.01 -12.56
N ILE A 166 12.30 -10.77 -13.47
CA ILE A 166 11.58 -11.34 -14.62
C ILE A 166 10.60 -12.41 -14.11
N LEU A 167 9.32 -12.21 -14.39
CA LEU A 167 8.25 -13.15 -14.02
C LEU A 167 7.54 -13.63 -15.29
N GLY A 168 8.11 -14.67 -15.92
CA GLY A 168 7.50 -15.34 -17.07
C GLY A 168 7.11 -14.39 -18.20
N LYS A 169 5.81 -14.37 -18.57
CA LYS A 169 5.24 -13.42 -19.57
C LYS A 169 4.69 -12.14 -18.94
N THR A 170 4.63 -12.08 -17.61
CA THR A 170 4.00 -11.02 -16.83
C THR A 170 4.91 -9.80 -16.75
N VAL A 171 6.11 -9.98 -16.22
CA VAL A 171 7.10 -8.91 -16.04
C VAL A 171 8.25 -9.11 -17.02
N LYS A 172 8.44 -8.17 -17.93
CA LYS A 172 9.56 -8.17 -18.87
C LYS A 172 10.06 -6.77 -19.17
N PRO A 173 11.39 -6.60 -19.38
CA PRO A 173 11.90 -5.38 -19.97
C PRO A 173 11.35 -5.22 -21.40
N LEU A 174 11.07 -3.99 -21.80
CA LEU A 174 10.71 -3.68 -23.17
C LEU A 174 11.97 -3.69 -24.03
N THR A 175 12.00 -4.62 -24.98
CA THR A 175 13.05 -4.72 -26.00
C THR A 175 12.50 -4.10 -27.28
N GLY A 176 13.00 -2.94 -27.71
CA GLY A 176 12.45 -2.23 -28.86
C GLY A 176 13.13 -0.90 -29.13
N GLU A 177 12.36 0.07 -29.65
CA GLU A 177 12.82 1.41 -29.98
C GLU A 177 13.63 2.08 -28.85
N LYS A 178 14.53 3.01 -29.22
CA LYS A 178 15.35 3.76 -28.27
C LYS A 178 14.52 4.43 -27.16
N ARG A 179 13.27 4.84 -27.46
CA ARG A 179 12.35 5.48 -26.50
C ARG A 179 11.92 4.56 -25.35
N TYR A 180 11.95 3.24 -25.54
CA TYR A 180 11.55 2.26 -24.52
C TYR A 180 12.73 1.68 -23.75
N LYS A 181 13.95 2.17 -23.98
CA LYS A 181 15.13 1.69 -23.25
C LYS A 181 14.98 1.97 -21.75
N GLY A 182 15.13 0.93 -20.94
CA GLY A 182 14.96 1.01 -19.48
C GLY A 182 13.51 0.88 -19.00
N PHE A 183 12.53 0.83 -19.91
CA PHE A 183 11.15 0.56 -19.53
C PHE A 183 10.90 -0.93 -19.37
N TRP A 184 9.96 -1.21 -18.48
CA TRP A 184 9.45 -2.52 -18.17
C TRP A 184 7.94 -2.54 -18.37
N ARG A 185 7.45 -3.75 -18.61
CA ARG A 185 6.03 -4.00 -18.75
C ARG A 185 5.60 -5.04 -17.73
N TYR A 186 4.53 -4.71 -17.00
CA TYR A 186 3.74 -5.65 -16.22
C TYR A 186 2.43 -5.93 -16.97
N ARG A 187 2.13 -7.21 -17.20
CA ARG A 187 0.89 -7.64 -17.85
C ARG A 187 -0.22 -7.80 -16.82
N ILE A 188 -1.33 -7.10 -17.01
CA ILE A 188 -2.52 -7.19 -16.15
C ILE A 188 -3.60 -7.93 -16.94
N LYS A 189 -3.80 -9.21 -16.59
CA LYS A 189 -4.65 -10.16 -17.34
C LYS A 189 -4.24 -10.19 -18.83
N ASP A 190 -5.19 -10.30 -19.76
CA ASP A 190 -4.89 -10.25 -21.21
C ASP A 190 -5.11 -8.85 -21.82
N LYS A 191 -5.89 -8.00 -21.13
CA LYS A 191 -6.40 -6.74 -21.69
C LYS A 191 -5.47 -5.55 -21.47
N TYR A 192 -4.74 -5.46 -20.36
CA TYR A 192 -4.00 -4.26 -19.99
C TYR A 192 -2.50 -4.49 -19.79
N ARG A 193 -1.73 -3.43 -19.99
CA ARG A 193 -0.29 -3.37 -19.77
C ARG A 193 0.05 -2.12 -19.00
N LEU A 194 0.74 -2.32 -17.88
CA LEU A 194 1.36 -1.26 -17.10
C LEU A 194 2.79 -1.09 -17.57
N LEU A 195 3.12 0.10 -18.07
CA LEU A 195 4.50 0.49 -18.38
C LEU A 195 5.08 1.22 -17.17
N TYR A 196 6.27 0.80 -16.77
CA TYR A 196 6.98 1.41 -15.64
C TYR A 196 8.48 1.43 -15.90
N GLN A 197 9.21 2.22 -15.11
CA GLN A 197 10.65 2.36 -15.20
C GLN A 197 11.27 2.24 -13.80
N PRO A 198 12.02 1.17 -13.51
CA PRO A 198 12.84 1.10 -12.32
C PRO A 198 14.12 1.92 -12.50
N ILE A 199 14.43 2.77 -11.53
CA ILE A 199 15.65 3.54 -11.42
C ILE A 199 16.38 3.01 -10.18
N LYS A 200 17.40 2.18 -10.41
CA LYS A 200 18.08 1.45 -9.34
C LYS A 200 18.87 2.39 -8.44
N GLU A 201 19.45 3.44 -9.01
CA GLU A 201 20.27 4.41 -8.32
C GLU A 201 19.46 5.21 -7.28
N GLU A 202 18.18 5.44 -7.55
CA GLU A 202 17.24 6.16 -6.68
C GLU A 202 16.36 5.21 -5.85
N MET A 203 16.51 3.89 -6.02
CA MET A 203 15.59 2.89 -5.46
C MET A 203 14.12 3.25 -5.70
N LYS A 204 13.81 3.63 -6.94
CA LYS A 204 12.53 4.23 -7.33
C LYS A 204 11.92 3.55 -8.53
N VAL A 205 10.60 3.42 -8.54
CA VAL A 205 9.81 2.94 -9.67
C VAL A 205 8.88 4.04 -10.13
N ILE A 206 8.98 4.42 -11.41
CA ILE A 206 8.09 5.40 -12.02
C ILE A 206 7.03 4.66 -12.84
N LEU A 207 5.76 4.80 -12.47
CA LEU A 207 4.60 4.29 -13.21
C LEU A 207 4.24 5.28 -14.31
N HIS A 208 4.40 4.87 -15.57
CA HIS A 208 4.32 5.79 -16.71
C HIS A 208 2.95 5.80 -17.39
N SER A 209 2.37 4.64 -17.67
CA SER A 209 1.07 4.55 -18.34
C SER A 209 0.42 3.20 -18.15
N LEU A 210 -0.90 3.17 -18.29
CA LEU A 210 -1.71 1.96 -18.23
C LEU A 210 -2.59 1.90 -19.47
N LYS A 211 -2.21 1.05 -20.42
CA LYS A 211 -2.84 1.01 -21.74
C LYS A 211 -3.44 -0.35 -22.05
N SER A 212 -4.44 -0.33 -22.93
CA SER A 212 -5.01 -1.55 -23.49
C SER A 212 -3.95 -2.30 -24.31
N ARG A 213 -4.17 -3.60 -24.55
CA ARG A 213 -3.28 -4.43 -25.37
C ARG A 213 -3.13 -3.88 -26.80
N ALA A 214 -4.14 -3.20 -27.31
CA ALA A 214 -4.12 -2.58 -28.63
C ALA A 214 -3.22 -1.35 -28.66
N GLU A 215 -3.34 -0.47 -27.65
CA GLU A 215 -2.69 0.86 -27.64
C GLU A 215 -1.29 0.87 -27.02
N ALA A 216 -0.87 -0.19 -26.33
CA ALA A 216 0.32 -0.16 -25.48
C ALA A 216 1.66 0.07 -26.23
N TYR A 217 1.68 -0.03 -27.57
CA TYR A 217 2.90 0.13 -28.37
C TYR A 217 2.73 1.07 -29.57
N ASP A 218 1.60 1.76 -29.66
CA ASP A 218 1.46 2.86 -30.61
C ASP A 218 2.37 4.03 -30.15
#